data_AF-A0A319DCE2-F1
#
_entry.id   AF-A0A319DCE2-F1
#
_cell.length_a   1.000
_cell.length_b   1.000
_cell.length_c   1.000
_cell.angle_alpha   90.00
_cell.angle_beta   90.00
_cell.angle_gamma   90.00
#
_symmetry.space_group_name_H-M   'P 1'
#
loop_
_entity.id
_entity.type
_entity.pdbx_description
1 polymer ?
#
loop_
_entity_poly.entity_id
_entity_poly.type
_entity_poly.pdbx_seq_one_letter_code
_entity_poly.pdbx_strand_id
1 'polypeptide(L)'
;MEVGKSTEKVGTVEAADDRSSVEVVNASGHRQEVERNFSLLSICAVAVTTGNTWIAQGGSVTTALSNGGPSGVIYEFIAVSICYWLVAASIAELASGMPSASGVYHWASITAGKYGRVCGFFAGFWNCLAWILGAASMSAILGQQTVSMYALMHPGFVPQAWHIFVSFVICTWLCCCIVLFMNRFLPHIGNLGMLFILAGVLITIIVCAAMPHVNGASYATSKSVWSTWENDTGYSSQGFVFVAGMLNGAYSVGTPDCSSHLAEEIPK
;
A
#
# COMPACT_ATOMS: atom_id res chain seq x y z
N MET A 1 -68.84 13.42 55.53
CA MET A 1 -68.36 14.81 55.56
C MET A 1 -67.05 14.80 54.78
N GLU A 2 -67.03 15.51 53.65
CA GLU A 2 -65.90 15.86 52.76
C GLU A 2 -65.17 14.68 52.05
N VAL A 3 -65.13 14.51 50.72
CA VAL A 3 -64.99 15.39 49.52
C VAL A 3 -63.61 16.04 49.34
N GLY A 4 -62.96 15.73 48.21
CA GLY A 4 -61.94 16.56 47.53
C GLY A 4 -60.48 16.11 47.74
N LYS A 5 -59.75 15.43 46.83
CA LYS A 5 -59.35 15.67 45.42
C LYS A 5 -58.09 16.55 45.27
N SER A 6 -56.96 15.94 44.85
CA SER A 6 -56.07 16.46 43.78
C SER A 6 -55.01 15.40 43.38
N THR A 7 -55.11 14.72 42.22
CA THR A 7 -54.44 14.97 40.91
C THR A 7 -52.90 14.74 40.96
N GLU A 8 -52.33 13.60 40.54
CA GLU A 8 -52.05 13.08 39.18
C GLU A 8 -50.55 13.21 38.83
N LYS A 9 -49.87 12.10 38.51
CA LYS A 9 -49.18 11.90 37.22
C LYS A 9 -48.65 10.48 37.06
N VAL A 10 -49.11 9.90 35.96
CA VAL A 10 -48.81 8.61 35.36
C VAL A 10 -47.35 8.56 34.89
N GLY A 11 -46.67 7.45 35.18
CA GLY A 11 -45.49 6.99 34.48
C GLY A 11 -45.66 5.50 34.19
N THR A 12 -46.10 5.18 32.97
CA THR A 12 -46.19 3.83 32.42
C THR A 12 -44.90 3.53 31.63
N VAL A 13 -44.64 2.25 31.36
CA VAL A 13 -43.74 1.69 30.31
C VAL A 13 -42.30 1.46 30.84
N GLU A 14 -41.62 0.30 30.74
CA GLU A 14 -41.79 -0.94 29.96
C GLU A 14 -40.95 -2.07 30.57
N ALA A 15 -41.24 -3.30 30.13
CA ALA A 15 -40.58 -4.54 30.48
C ALA A 15 -39.23 -4.75 29.75
N ALA A 16 -38.33 -5.48 30.42
CA ALA A 16 -37.25 -6.35 29.92
C ALA A 16 -36.66 -6.12 28.51
N ASP A 17 -35.35 -5.83 28.46
CA ASP A 17 -34.49 -6.20 27.31
C ASP A 17 -33.23 -6.91 27.83
N ASP A 18 -33.24 -8.23 27.63
CA ASP A 18 -32.18 -9.19 27.88
C ASP A 18 -31.10 -9.05 26.79
N ARG A 19 -30.17 -8.12 26.97
CA ARG A 19 -28.96 -8.05 26.13
C ARG A 19 -27.95 -9.08 26.59
N SER A 20 -28.29 -10.34 26.34
CA SER A 20 -27.28 -11.35 26.03
C SER A 20 -26.29 -10.76 25.02
N SER A 21 -25.00 -10.87 25.34
CA SER A 21 -23.90 -10.57 24.43
C SER A 21 -24.05 -11.43 23.18
N VAL A 22 -24.74 -10.92 22.17
CA VAL A 22 -24.79 -11.55 20.86
C VAL A 22 -23.36 -11.55 20.35
N GLU A 23 -22.69 -12.70 20.43
CA GLU A 23 -21.42 -12.92 19.74
C GLU A 23 -21.66 -12.60 18.27
N VAL A 24 -21.11 -11.47 17.82
CA VAL A 24 -21.22 -11.06 16.43
C VAL A 24 -20.27 -11.96 15.66
N VAL A 25 -20.76 -13.14 15.28
CA VAL A 25 -20.05 -14.05 14.40
C VAL A 25 -19.98 -13.39 13.02
N ASN A 26 -18.77 -13.26 12.46
CA ASN A 26 -18.61 -12.73 11.11
C ASN A 26 -19.24 -13.70 10.07
N ALA A 27 -19.39 -13.29 8.81
CA ALA A 27 -19.97 -14.16 7.78
C ALA A 27 -19.15 -15.45 7.53
N SER A 28 -17.91 -15.53 8.03
CA SER A 28 -17.02 -16.69 7.95
C SER A 28 -16.98 -17.56 9.22
N GLY A 29 -17.89 -17.35 10.17
CA GLY A 29 -18.03 -18.22 11.35
C GLY A 29 -17.03 -17.97 12.48
N HIS A 30 -16.20 -16.92 12.39
CA HIS A 30 -15.21 -16.57 13.41
C HIS A 30 -15.75 -15.52 14.39
N ARG A 31 -15.30 -15.63 15.64
CA ARG A 31 -15.57 -14.67 16.72
C ARG A 31 -14.93 -13.33 16.35
N GLN A 32 -15.74 -12.29 16.19
CA GLN A 32 -15.28 -10.96 15.82
C GLN A 32 -14.61 -10.29 17.04
N GLU A 33 -13.28 -10.17 17.02
CA GLU A 33 -12.49 -9.58 18.12
C GLU A 33 -12.14 -8.09 17.87
N VAL A 34 -12.42 -7.54 16.68
CA VAL A 34 -12.04 -6.16 16.28
C VAL A 34 -13.28 -5.26 16.08
N GLU A 35 -13.26 -4.06 16.68
CA GLU A 35 -14.35 -3.06 16.58
C GLU A 35 -14.45 -2.43 15.18
N ARG A 36 -15.67 -2.30 14.65
CA ARG A 36 -15.96 -1.72 13.32
C ARG A 36 -15.92 -0.20 13.35
N ASN A 37 -14.75 0.39 13.12
CA ASN A 37 -14.55 1.84 13.20
C ASN A 37 -14.32 2.54 11.84
N PHE A 38 -14.33 1.82 10.71
CA PHE A 38 -13.95 2.38 9.40
C PHE A 38 -15.10 2.46 8.38
N SER A 39 -15.35 3.64 7.80
CA SER A 39 -16.23 3.80 6.63
C SER A 39 -15.57 3.24 5.35
N LEU A 40 -16.35 2.76 4.37
CA LEU A 40 -15.83 2.30 3.06
C LEU A 40 -14.91 3.31 2.38
N LEU A 41 -15.27 4.61 2.43
CA LEU A 41 -14.43 5.69 1.90
C LEU A 41 -13.11 5.82 2.65
N SER A 42 -13.12 5.60 3.97
CA SER A 42 -11.92 5.63 4.80
C SER A 42 -10.99 4.46 4.47
N ILE A 43 -11.53 3.28 4.16
CA ILE A 43 -10.73 2.10 3.80
C ILE A 43 -10.14 2.26 2.40
N CYS A 44 -10.89 2.79 1.44
CA CYS A 44 -10.33 3.15 0.13
C CYS A 44 -9.19 4.16 0.28
N ALA A 45 -9.36 5.20 1.11
CA ALA A 45 -8.31 6.17 1.38
C ALA A 45 -7.10 5.53 2.06
N VAL A 46 -7.30 4.65 3.04
CA VAL A 46 -6.24 3.90 3.70
C VAL A 46 -5.54 2.96 2.73
N ALA A 47 -6.25 2.26 1.84
CA ALA A 47 -5.66 1.37 0.85
C ALA A 47 -4.78 2.13 -0.15
N VAL A 48 -5.27 3.26 -0.67
CA VAL A 48 -4.50 4.13 -1.58
C VAL A 48 -3.27 4.71 -0.87
N THR A 49 -3.41 5.12 0.39
CA THR A 49 -2.31 5.73 1.16
C THR A 49 -1.28 4.68 1.60
N THR A 50 -1.73 3.47 1.98
CA THR A 50 -0.86 2.38 2.45
C THR A 50 -0.05 1.79 1.31
N GLY A 51 -0.65 1.62 0.13
CA GLY A 51 0.06 1.08 -1.03
C GLY A 51 1.15 2.00 -1.56
N ASN A 52 1.01 3.32 -1.34
CA ASN A 52 2.01 4.34 -1.62
C ASN A 52 2.78 4.15 -2.96
N THR A 53 2.05 3.73 -3.98
CA THR A 53 2.55 3.32 -5.31
C THR A 53 3.47 4.36 -5.94
N TRP A 54 3.18 5.64 -5.71
CA TRP A 54 3.97 6.74 -6.23
C TRP A 54 5.40 6.77 -5.67
N ILE A 55 5.60 6.51 -4.36
CA ILE A 55 6.96 6.52 -3.78
C ILE A 55 7.76 5.32 -4.25
N ALA A 56 7.11 4.15 -4.33
CA ALA A 56 7.73 2.96 -4.88
C ALA A 56 8.22 3.21 -6.31
N GLN A 57 7.34 3.76 -7.16
CA GLN A 57 7.65 4.10 -8.54
C GLN A 57 8.74 5.18 -8.67
N GLY A 58 8.70 6.20 -7.81
CA GLY A 58 9.72 7.25 -7.78
C GLY A 58 11.09 6.75 -7.32
N GLY A 59 11.10 5.82 -6.36
CA GLY A 59 12.32 5.19 -5.85
C GLY A 59 12.99 4.25 -6.84
N SER A 60 12.21 3.66 -7.75
CA SER A 60 12.65 2.70 -8.77
C SER A 60 12.70 3.28 -10.19
N VAL A 61 12.51 4.61 -10.34
CA VAL A 61 12.39 5.26 -11.66
C VAL A 61 13.65 5.11 -12.51
N THR A 62 14.83 5.10 -11.88
CA THR A 62 16.11 4.91 -12.57
C THR A 62 16.18 3.55 -13.23
N THR A 63 15.76 2.50 -12.51
CA THR A 63 15.67 1.13 -13.04
C THR A 63 14.61 1.03 -14.13
N ALA A 64 13.47 1.72 -13.96
CA ALA A 64 12.39 1.72 -14.95
C ALA A 64 12.83 2.38 -16.26
N LEU A 65 13.57 3.49 -16.19
CA LEU A 65 14.08 4.19 -17.37
C LEU A 65 15.11 3.36 -18.16
N SER A 66 15.94 2.57 -17.48
CA SER A 66 16.86 1.63 -18.15
C SER A 66 16.13 0.49 -18.89
N ASN A 67 14.89 0.17 -18.47
CA ASN A 67 14.04 -0.86 -19.05
C ASN A 67 12.95 -0.24 -19.96
N GLY A 68 13.31 0.24 -21.15
CA GLY A 68 12.33 0.71 -22.15
C GLY A 68 12.23 2.23 -22.29
N GLY A 69 12.99 3.00 -21.51
CA GLY A 69 13.01 4.47 -21.57
C GLY A 69 11.67 5.09 -21.13
N PRO A 70 11.43 6.37 -21.47
CA PRO A 70 10.20 7.07 -21.08
C PRO A 70 8.91 6.39 -21.55
N SER A 71 8.93 5.81 -22.77
CA SER A 71 7.76 5.12 -23.33
C SER A 71 7.51 3.75 -22.66
N GLY A 72 8.56 3.05 -22.23
CA GLY A 72 8.46 1.82 -21.45
C GLY A 72 7.75 2.05 -20.13
N VAL A 73 8.26 2.98 -19.32
CA VAL A 73 7.66 3.33 -18.01
C VAL A 73 6.16 3.65 -18.14
N ILE A 74 5.85 4.49 -19.13
CA ILE A 74 4.60 4.53 -19.91
C ILE A 74 3.69 3.30 -19.93
N TYR A 75 3.91 2.53 -20.99
CA TYR A 75 3.05 1.45 -21.43
C TYR A 75 3.13 0.22 -20.53
N GLU A 76 4.29 -0.06 -19.94
CA GLU A 76 4.46 -1.16 -18.99
C GLU A 76 3.62 -0.94 -17.73
N PHE A 77 3.59 0.30 -17.22
CA PHE A 77 2.76 0.65 -16.07
C PHE A 77 1.25 0.55 -16.38
N ILE A 78 0.82 0.95 -17.57
CA ILE A 78 -0.58 0.79 -18.00
C ILE A 78 -0.93 -0.70 -18.10
N ALA A 79 -0.09 -1.50 -18.77
CA ALA A 79 -0.34 -2.92 -18.97
C ALA A 79 -0.45 -3.67 -17.64
N VAL A 80 0.47 -3.41 -16.71
CA VAL A 80 0.45 -4.05 -15.39
C VAL A 80 -0.73 -3.59 -14.53
N SER A 81 -1.13 -2.32 -14.63
CA SER A 81 -2.31 -1.80 -13.92
C SER A 81 -3.59 -2.55 -14.32
N ILE A 82 -3.77 -2.84 -15.61
CA ILE A 82 -4.91 -3.62 -16.10
C ILE A 82 -4.90 -5.04 -15.51
N CYS A 83 -3.74 -5.70 -15.48
CA CYS A 83 -3.60 -7.01 -14.86
C CYS A 83 -3.93 -6.97 -13.36
N TYR A 84 -3.47 -5.95 -12.65
CA TYR A 84 -3.74 -5.78 -11.23
C TYR A 84 -5.19 -5.46 -10.91
N TRP A 85 -5.92 -4.78 -11.80
CA TRP A 85 -7.37 -4.62 -11.63
C TRP A 85 -8.11 -5.95 -11.67
N LEU A 86 -7.71 -6.88 -12.53
CA LEU A 86 -8.29 -8.23 -12.57
C LEU A 86 -7.98 -8.98 -11.27
N VAL A 87 -6.73 -8.92 -10.79
CA VAL A 87 -6.34 -9.53 -9.51
C VAL A 87 -7.10 -8.91 -8.33
N ALA A 88 -7.21 -7.58 -8.30
CA ALA A 88 -7.94 -6.86 -7.26
C ALA A 88 -9.44 -7.22 -7.27
N ALA A 89 -10.06 -7.37 -8.44
CA ALA A 89 -11.43 -7.82 -8.56
C ALA A 89 -11.61 -9.23 -8.00
N SER A 90 -10.70 -10.18 -8.31
CA SER A 90 -10.74 -11.53 -7.73
C SER A 90 -10.56 -11.53 -6.22
N ILE A 91 -9.64 -10.70 -5.69
CA ILE A 91 -9.46 -10.53 -4.24
C ILE A 91 -10.71 -9.94 -3.60
N ALA A 92 -11.36 -8.97 -4.24
CA ALA A 92 -12.59 -8.37 -3.74
C ALA A 92 -13.75 -9.37 -3.66
N GLU A 93 -13.90 -10.25 -4.66
CA GLU A 93 -14.87 -11.35 -4.61
C GLU A 93 -14.59 -12.30 -3.44
N LEU A 94 -13.33 -12.71 -3.25
CA LEU A 94 -12.94 -13.57 -2.13
C LEU A 94 -13.14 -12.89 -0.76
N ALA A 95 -12.80 -11.60 -0.65
CA ALA A 95 -12.96 -10.83 0.58
C ALA A 95 -14.44 -10.62 0.95
N SER A 96 -15.31 -10.44 -0.05
CA SER A 96 -16.76 -10.29 0.19
C SER A 96 -17.44 -11.61 0.58
N GLY A 97 -17.02 -12.74 -0.01
CA GLY A 97 -17.56 -14.06 0.30
C GLY A 97 -16.99 -14.69 1.57
N MET A 98 -15.73 -14.38 1.90
CA MET A 98 -15.01 -14.94 3.05
C MET A 98 -14.21 -13.84 3.77
N PRO A 99 -14.90 -12.93 4.49
CA PRO A 99 -14.23 -11.88 5.24
C PRO A 99 -13.42 -12.52 6.38
N SER A 100 -12.10 -12.42 6.30
CA SER A 100 -11.17 -12.90 7.32
C SER A 100 -9.90 -12.06 7.29
N ALA A 101 -9.43 -11.61 8.46
CA ALA A 101 -8.15 -10.92 8.63
C ALA A 101 -6.96 -11.81 8.26
N SER A 102 -7.19 -13.11 8.19
CA SER A 102 -6.23 -14.12 7.73
C SER A 102 -5.89 -14.01 6.22
N GLY A 103 -6.65 -13.23 5.44
CA GLY A 103 -6.31 -12.85 4.07
C GLY A 103 -6.01 -14.03 3.13
N VAL A 104 -4.96 -13.88 2.30
CA VAL A 104 -4.63 -14.79 1.18
C VAL A 104 -4.38 -16.24 1.59
N TYR A 105 -3.80 -16.52 2.76
CA TYR A 105 -3.56 -17.92 3.16
C TYR A 105 -4.86 -18.64 3.50
N HIS A 106 -5.82 -17.93 4.08
CA HIS A 106 -7.11 -18.48 4.46
C HIS A 106 -7.93 -18.81 3.22
N TRP A 107 -8.01 -17.87 2.27
CA TRP A 107 -8.68 -18.12 1.00
C TRP A 107 -8.04 -19.27 0.22
N ALA A 108 -6.71 -19.35 0.18
CA ALA A 108 -6.01 -20.46 -0.47
C ALA A 108 -6.29 -21.81 0.21
N SER A 109 -6.48 -21.82 1.53
CA SER A 109 -6.78 -23.05 2.27
C SER A 109 -8.19 -23.57 2.06
N ILE A 110 -9.16 -22.69 1.84
CA ILE A 110 -10.56 -23.07 1.63
C ILE A 110 -10.80 -23.44 0.16
N THR A 111 -10.29 -22.64 -0.77
CA THR A 111 -10.55 -22.81 -2.21
C THR A 111 -9.87 -24.04 -2.82
N ALA A 112 -8.74 -24.49 -2.26
CA ALA A 112 -8.00 -25.63 -2.80
C ALA A 112 -8.53 -27.02 -2.37
N GLY A 113 -9.67 -27.08 -1.65
CA GLY A 113 -10.35 -28.32 -1.28
C GLY A 113 -9.43 -29.32 -0.59
N LYS A 114 -9.22 -30.50 -1.20
CA LYS A 114 -8.35 -31.57 -0.66
C LYS A 114 -6.88 -31.17 -0.46
N TYR A 115 -6.40 -30.14 -1.16
CA TYR A 115 -5.04 -29.62 -1.03
C TYR A 115 -4.96 -28.33 -0.21
N GLY A 116 -6.05 -27.92 0.44
CA GLY A 116 -6.17 -26.71 1.23
C GLY A 116 -5.00 -26.44 2.17
N ARG A 117 -4.57 -27.45 2.94
CA ARG A 117 -3.47 -27.27 3.91
C ARG A 117 -2.13 -26.96 3.23
N VAL A 118 -1.84 -27.58 2.10
CA VAL A 118 -0.57 -27.38 1.38
C VAL A 118 -0.59 -26.05 0.65
N CYS A 119 -1.66 -25.75 -0.08
CA CYS A 119 -1.82 -24.48 -0.79
C CYS A 119 -1.85 -23.28 0.17
N GLY A 120 -2.54 -23.40 1.31
CA GLY A 120 -2.56 -22.38 2.35
C GLY A 120 -1.18 -22.12 2.96
N PHE A 121 -0.39 -23.18 3.21
CA PHE A 121 0.98 -23.03 3.72
C PHE A 121 1.87 -22.27 2.73
N PHE A 122 1.88 -22.67 1.45
CA PHE A 122 2.70 -21.99 0.44
C PHE A 122 2.24 -20.56 0.17
N ALA A 123 0.92 -20.31 0.16
CA ALA A 123 0.37 -18.95 0.02
C ALA A 123 0.80 -18.05 1.19
N GLY A 124 0.69 -18.54 2.43
CA GLY A 124 1.15 -17.81 3.61
C GLY A 124 2.66 -17.60 3.64
N PHE A 125 3.45 -18.61 3.25
CA PHE A 125 4.90 -18.53 3.17
C PHE A 125 5.36 -17.48 2.14
N TRP A 126 4.79 -17.51 0.93
CA TRP A 126 5.12 -16.50 -0.09
C TRP A 126 4.68 -15.10 0.31
N ASN A 127 3.52 -14.98 0.96
CA ASN A 127 3.06 -13.70 1.48
C ASN A 127 4.03 -13.14 2.53
N CYS A 128 4.44 -13.96 3.51
CA CYS A 128 5.41 -13.56 4.54
C CYS A 128 6.73 -13.10 3.92
N LEU A 129 7.26 -13.86 2.95
CA LEU A 129 8.49 -13.51 2.25
C LEU A 129 8.36 -12.22 1.44
N ALA A 130 7.22 -12.02 0.77
CA ALA A 130 6.93 -10.78 0.03
C ALA A 130 6.96 -9.56 0.97
N TRP A 131 6.36 -9.66 2.15
CA TRP A 131 6.36 -8.61 3.15
C TRP A 131 7.76 -8.30 3.73
N ILE A 132 8.57 -9.34 3.98
CA ILE A 132 9.97 -9.17 4.45
C ILE A 132 10.82 -8.48 3.37
N LEU A 133 10.75 -8.96 2.13
CA LEU A 133 11.50 -8.38 1.02
C LEU A 133 11.02 -6.98 0.66
N GLY A 134 9.72 -6.71 0.76
CA GLY A 134 9.14 -5.39 0.57
C GLY A 134 9.66 -4.38 1.60
N ALA A 135 9.69 -4.74 2.87
CA ALA A 135 10.25 -3.90 3.93
C ALA A 135 11.76 -3.61 3.72
N ALA A 136 12.52 -4.64 3.32
CA ALA A 136 13.94 -4.48 2.98
C ALA A 136 14.13 -3.57 1.75
N SER A 137 13.34 -3.74 0.70
CA SER A 137 13.37 -2.92 -0.51
C SER A 137 13.07 -1.45 -0.21
N MET A 138 12.03 -1.15 0.57
CA MET A 138 11.69 0.22 0.97
C MET A 138 12.80 0.87 1.80
N SER A 139 13.40 0.12 2.72
CA SER A 139 14.56 0.61 3.49
C SER A 139 15.77 0.89 2.60
N ALA A 140 15.97 0.07 1.56
CA ALA A 140 17.07 0.27 0.60
C ALA A 140 16.85 1.51 -0.27
N ILE A 141 15.61 1.74 -0.72
CA ILE A 141 15.23 2.97 -1.44
C ILE A 141 15.51 4.19 -0.55
N LEU A 142 15.08 4.17 0.71
CA LEU A 142 15.35 5.28 1.64
C LEU A 142 16.86 5.52 1.83
N GLY A 143 17.63 4.45 1.96
CA GLY A 143 19.09 4.52 2.05
C GLY A 143 19.72 5.19 0.82
N GLN A 144 19.28 4.78 -0.37
CA GLN A 144 19.74 5.33 -1.65
C GLN A 144 19.41 6.82 -1.80
N GLN A 145 18.18 7.20 -1.46
CA GLN A 145 17.75 8.60 -1.54
C GLN A 145 18.50 9.49 -0.54
N THR A 146 18.76 8.99 0.67
CA THR A 146 19.53 9.72 1.69
C THR A 146 20.96 10.02 1.22
N VAL A 147 21.64 9.02 0.66
CA VAL A 147 22.99 9.19 0.10
C VAL A 147 22.97 10.12 -1.11
N SER A 148 21.95 10.02 -1.96
CA SER A 148 21.80 10.89 -3.14
C SER A 148 21.58 12.35 -2.75
N MET A 149 20.75 12.63 -1.74
CA MET A 149 20.57 13.97 -1.18
C MET A 149 21.87 14.54 -0.61
N TYR A 150 22.63 13.72 0.12
CA TYR A 150 23.93 14.14 0.67
C TYR A 150 24.94 14.49 -0.42
N ALA A 151 25.00 13.68 -1.49
CA ALA A 151 25.86 13.90 -2.64
C ALA A 151 25.53 15.20 -3.38
N LEU A 152 24.24 15.53 -3.53
CA LEU A 152 23.82 16.79 -4.16
C LEU A 152 24.27 18.04 -3.39
N MET A 153 24.39 17.95 -2.06
CA MET A 153 24.82 19.07 -1.23
C MET A 153 26.35 19.20 -1.12
N HIS A 154 27.12 18.17 -1.52
CA HIS A 154 28.58 18.12 -1.37
C HIS A 154 29.26 17.78 -2.70
N PRO A 155 29.68 18.77 -3.49
CA PRO A 155 30.17 18.59 -4.88
C PRO A 155 31.52 17.85 -5.03
N GLY A 156 32.06 17.23 -3.99
CA GLY A 156 33.23 16.35 -4.03
C GLY A 156 32.98 14.93 -3.52
N PHE A 157 31.75 14.61 -3.12
CA PHE A 157 31.41 13.32 -2.54
C PHE A 157 31.06 12.31 -3.65
N VAL A 158 31.83 11.23 -3.72
CA VAL A 158 31.54 10.11 -4.63
C VAL A 158 30.75 9.05 -3.85
N PRO A 159 29.46 8.83 -4.16
CA PRO A 159 28.68 7.79 -3.51
C PRO A 159 29.30 6.41 -3.80
N GLN A 160 29.36 5.57 -2.77
CA GLN A 160 29.94 4.23 -2.81
C GLN A 160 28.89 3.25 -2.29
N ALA A 161 28.94 2.00 -2.74
CA ALA A 161 27.96 0.98 -2.37
C ALA A 161 27.83 0.79 -0.84
N TRP A 162 28.94 0.90 -0.11
CA TRP A 162 28.93 0.75 1.34
C TRP A 162 28.23 1.91 2.07
N HIS A 163 28.24 3.14 1.53
CA HIS A 163 27.50 4.27 2.11
C HIS A 163 25.99 3.97 2.11
N ILE A 164 25.49 3.38 1.02
CA ILE A 164 24.08 3.00 0.86
C ILE A 164 23.74 1.87 1.83
N PHE A 165 24.62 0.87 1.95
CA PHE A 165 24.44 -0.24 2.89
C PHE A 165 24.38 0.23 4.35
N VAL A 166 25.29 1.11 4.77
CA VAL A 166 25.27 1.67 6.14
C VAL A 166 24.00 2.48 6.39
N SER A 167 23.59 3.31 5.42
CA SER A 167 22.34 4.07 5.49
C SER A 167 21.13 3.15 5.62
N PHE A 168 21.07 2.08 4.80
CA PHE A 168 20.05 1.03 4.88
C PHE A 168 19.97 0.41 6.29
N VAL A 169 21.10 -0.03 6.85
CA VAL A 169 21.14 -0.65 8.19
C VAL A 169 20.63 0.33 9.24
N ILE A 170 21.09 1.58 9.23
CA ILE A 170 20.64 2.61 10.17
C ILE A 170 19.13 2.85 10.05
N CYS A 171 18.62 3.04 8.83
CA CYS A 171 17.19 3.23 8.58
C CYS A 171 16.36 2.05 9.08
N THR A 172 16.77 0.81 8.78
CA THR A 172 16.05 -0.39 9.23
C THR A 172 16.01 -0.51 10.75
N TRP A 173 17.14 -0.27 11.43
CA TRP A 173 17.17 -0.29 12.90
C TRP A 173 16.34 0.83 13.52
N LEU A 174 16.36 2.04 12.94
CA LEU A 174 15.50 3.14 13.39
C LEU A 174 14.02 2.79 13.23
N CYS A 175 13.60 2.26 12.08
CA CYS A 175 12.24 1.79 11.87
C CYS A 175 11.86 0.69 12.88
N CYS A 176 12.77 -0.27 13.13
CA CYS A 176 12.57 -1.31 14.12
C CYS A 176 12.37 -0.73 15.53
N CYS A 177 13.21 0.22 15.96
CA CYS A 177 13.08 0.91 17.24
C CYS A 177 11.75 1.68 17.36
N ILE A 178 11.31 2.37 16.31
CA ILE A 178 10.03 3.08 16.30
C ILE A 178 8.87 2.08 16.48
N VAL A 179 8.89 0.95 15.77
CA VAL A 179 7.86 -0.08 15.91
C VAL A 179 7.86 -0.70 17.31
N LEU A 180 9.04 -0.98 17.88
CA LEU A 180 9.17 -1.60 19.21
C LEU A 180 8.79 -0.66 20.36
N PHE A 181 9.22 0.60 20.33
CA PHE A 181 9.12 1.52 21.46
C PHE A 181 8.05 2.61 21.28
N MET A 182 7.63 2.92 20.06
CA MET A 182 6.76 4.05 19.73
C MET A 182 5.45 3.62 19.06
N ASN A 183 4.98 2.39 19.31
CA ASN A 183 3.73 1.87 18.70
C ASN A 183 2.52 2.81 18.90
N ARG A 184 2.41 3.47 20.07
CA ARG A 184 1.33 4.45 20.33
C ARG A 184 1.38 5.69 19.42
N PHE A 185 2.56 6.07 18.92
CA PHE A 185 2.74 7.21 18.02
C PHE A 185 2.62 6.84 16.54
N LEU A 186 2.58 5.54 16.21
CA LEU A 186 2.52 5.05 14.83
C LEU A 186 1.32 5.64 14.04
N PRO A 187 0.11 5.77 14.61
CA PRO A 187 -1.00 6.41 13.91
C PRO A 187 -0.75 7.89 13.59
N HIS A 188 -0.08 8.62 14.48
CA HIS A 188 0.27 10.03 14.26
C HIS A 188 1.33 10.19 13.16
N ILE A 189 2.34 9.31 13.15
CA ILE A 189 3.37 9.27 12.10
C ILE A 189 2.71 8.95 10.75
N GLY A 190 1.76 8.03 10.71
CA GLY A 190 0.99 7.69 9.51
C GLY A 190 0.20 8.88 8.95
N ASN A 191 -0.52 9.62 9.80
CA ASN A 191 -1.26 10.81 9.39
C ASN A 191 -0.35 11.93 8.86
N LEU A 192 0.79 12.15 9.52
CA LEU A 192 1.79 13.11 9.05
C LEU A 192 2.41 12.66 7.71
N GLY A 193 2.69 11.36 7.57
CA GLY A 193 3.17 10.75 6.34
C GLY A 193 2.20 10.97 5.18
N MET A 194 0.90 10.79 5.40
CA MET A 194 -0.13 11.06 4.39
C MET A 194 -0.09 12.50 3.89
N LEU A 195 0.03 13.48 4.80
CA LEU A 195 0.16 14.89 4.42
C LEU A 195 1.41 15.13 3.58
N PHE A 196 2.56 14.57 3.95
CA PHE A 196 3.79 14.69 3.18
C PHE A 196 3.72 14.00 1.82
N ILE A 197 3.05 12.85 1.71
CA ILE A 197 2.85 12.15 0.44
C ILE A 197 2.02 13.02 -0.50
N LEU A 198 0.87 13.53 -0.05
CA LEU A 198 -0.01 14.37 -0.86
C LEU A 198 0.68 15.68 -1.27
N ALA A 199 1.36 16.34 -0.32
CA ALA A 199 2.14 17.53 -0.61
C ALA A 199 3.30 17.24 -1.59
N GLY A 200 3.99 16.12 -1.41
CA GLY A 200 5.12 15.70 -2.24
C GLY A 200 4.73 15.46 -3.70
N VAL A 201 3.57 14.85 -3.94
CA VAL A 201 3.04 14.68 -5.30
C VAL A 201 2.79 16.05 -5.96
N LEU A 202 2.11 16.97 -5.25
CA LEU A 202 1.82 18.30 -5.79
C LEU A 202 3.10 19.11 -6.05
N ILE A 203 4.04 19.10 -5.11
CA ILE A 203 5.33 19.77 -5.24
C ILE A 203 6.09 19.21 -6.44
N THR A 204 6.15 17.88 -6.59
CA THR A 204 6.86 17.25 -7.72
C THR A 204 6.26 17.66 -9.05
N ILE A 205 4.93 17.66 -9.19
CA ILE A 205 4.25 18.09 -10.41
C ILE A 205 4.62 19.54 -10.76
N ILE A 206 4.55 20.44 -9.78
CA ILE A 206 4.87 21.87 -9.97
C ILE A 206 6.34 22.04 -10.37
N VAL A 207 7.26 21.36 -9.68
CA VAL A 207 8.70 21.42 -9.97
C VAL A 207 8.99 20.89 -11.36
N CYS A 208 8.47 19.72 -11.75
CA CYS A 208 8.66 19.16 -13.08
C CYS A 208 8.07 20.04 -14.19
N ALA A 209 6.96 20.74 -13.93
CA ALA A 209 6.36 21.67 -14.88
C ALA A 209 7.16 22.97 -15.01
N ALA A 210 7.72 23.51 -13.92
CA ALA A 210 8.41 24.79 -13.91
C ALA A 210 9.91 24.70 -14.25
N MET A 211 10.59 23.62 -13.87
CA MET A 211 12.05 23.48 -13.99
C MET A 211 12.60 23.65 -15.41
N PRO A 212 11.98 23.11 -16.49
CA PRO A 212 12.46 23.34 -17.85
C PRO A 212 12.45 24.82 -18.22
N HIS A 213 11.41 25.55 -17.83
CA HIS A 213 11.30 26.99 -18.06
C HIS A 213 12.36 27.79 -17.27
N VAL A 214 12.59 27.46 -16.01
CA VAL A 214 13.56 28.15 -15.13
C VAL A 214 15.01 27.92 -15.59
N ASN A 215 15.34 26.70 -16.03
CA ASN A 215 16.71 26.35 -16.44
C ASN A 215 16.98 26.63 -17.93
N GLY A 216 16.02 27.19 -18.67
CA GLY A 216 16.14 27.44 -20.10
C GLY A 216 16.23 26.15 -20.94
N ALA A 217 15.81 25.01 -20.40
CA ALA A 217 15.79 23.73 -21.09
C ALA A 217 14.49 23.54 -21.86
N SER A 218 14.56 22.85 -23.01
CA SER A 218 13.36 22.50 -23.77
C SER A 218 12.61 21.36 -23.09
N TYR A 219 11.28 21.40 -23.14
CA TYR A 219 10.45 20.26 -22.73
C TYR A 219 10.72 19.04 -23.63
N ALA A 220 10.52 17.84 -23.06
CA ALA A 220 10.63 16.60 -23.82
C ALA A 220 9.65 16.61 -25.01
N THR A 221 10.14 16.26 -26.20
CA THR A 221 9.32 16.20 -27.41
C THR A 221 8.34 15.02 -27.32
N SER A 222 7.13 15.15 -27.85
CA SER A 222 6.12 14.07 -27.88
C SER A 222 6.67 12.74 -28.42
N LYS A 223 7.51 12.77 -29.47
CA LYS A 223 8.15 11.57 -30.01
C LYS A 223 9.07 10.89 -28.99
N SER A 224 9.79 11.68 -28.20
CA SER A 224 10.69 11.19 -27.15
C SER A 224 9.96 10.51 -26.00
N VAL A 225 8.77 11.02 -25.66
CA VAL A 225 7.98 10.47 -24.55
C VAL A 225 7.21 9.23 -24.98
N TRP A 226 6.59 9.25 -26.16
CA TRP A 226 5.65 8.20 -26.57
C TRP A 226 6.23 7.13 -27.50
N SER A 227 7.33 7.42 -28.20
CA SER A 227 7.81 6.56 -29.28
C SER A 227 9.29 6.16 -29.17
N THR A 228 10.03 6.76 -28.24
CA THR A 228 11.43 6.37 -28.01
C THR A 228 11.48 5.20 -27.06
N TRP A 229 11.95 4.07 -27.58
CA TRP A 229 12.24 2.86 -26.82
C TRP A 229 13.75 2.72 -26.67
N GLU A 230 14.23 2.79 -25.43
CA GLU A 230 15.63 2.66 -25.08
C GLU A 230 15.83 1.42 -24.20
N ASN A 231 16.84 0.62 -24.51
CA ASN A 231 17.08 -0.63 -23.81
C ASN A 231 18.55 -0.69 -23.40
N ASP A 232 18.80 -0.38 -22.13
CA ASP A 232 20.11 -0.44 -21.49
C ASP A 232 20.29 -1.72 -20.65
N THR A 233 19.39 -2.69 -20.80
CA THR A 233 19.38 -3.92 -20.00
C THR A 233 20.36 -4.98 -20.49
N GLY A 234 20.87 -4.82 -21.72
CA GLY A 234 21.75 -5.79 -22.39
C GLY A 234 21.02 -6.98 -23.01
N TYR A 235 19.70 -7.09 -22.88
CA TYR A 235 18.90 -8.14 -23.52
C TYR A 235 18.53 -7.77 -24.96
N SER A 236 18.66 -8.72 -25.88
CA SER A 236 18.32 -8.52 -27.30
C SER A 236 16.82 -8.55 -27.61
N SER A 237 16.02 -9.20 -26.76
CA SER A 237 14.57 -9.34 -26.95
C SER A 237 13.80 -8.19 -26.30
N GLN A 238 13.24 -7.31 -27.13
CA GLN A 238 12.45 -6.17 -26.63
C GLN A 238 11.16 -6.60 -25.92
N GLY A 239 10.55 -7.71 -26.34
CA GLY A 239 9.37 -8.26 -25.66
C GLY A 239 9.69 -8.76 -24.25
N PHE A 240 10.88 -9.34 -24.05
CA PHE A 240 11.33 -9.72 -22.71
C PHE A 240 11.60 -8.48 -21.84
N VAL A 241 12.25 -7.46 -22.39
CA VAL A 241 12.50 -6.21 -21.66
C VAL A 241 11.20 -5.53 -21.24
N PHE A 242 10.18 -5.53 -22.11
CA PHE A 242 8.85 -5.03 -21.76
C PHE A 242 8.24 -5.76 -20.56
N VAL A 243 8.24 -7.10 -20.58
CA VAL A 243 7.71 -7.91 -19.46
C VAL A 243 8.57 -7.74 -18.20
N ALA A 244 9.89 -7.61 -18.34
CA ALA A 244 10.79 -7.34 -17.24
C ALA A 244 10.55 -5.95 -16.61
N GLY A 245 10.24 -4.94 -17.42
CA GLY A 245 9.88 -3.60 -16.97
C GLY A 245 8.53 -3.55 -16.25
N MET A 246 7.56 -4.38 -16.65
CA MET A 246 6.29 -4.54 -15.92
C MET A 246 6.48 -4.95 -14.45
N LEU A 247 7.59 -5.61 -14.07
CA LEU A 247 7.86 -5.94 -12.66
C LEU A 247 7.97 -4.69 -11.78
N ASN A 248 8.45 -3.57 -12.34
CA ASN A 248 8.59 -2.32 -11.60
C ASN A 248 7.20 -1.75 -11.25
N GLY A 249 6.31 -1.67 -12.24
CA GLY A 249 4.93 -1.27 -11.97
C GLY A 249 4.17 -2.28 -11.11
N ALA A 250 4.47 -3.59 -11.23
CA ALA A 250 3.92 -4.61 -10.35
C ALA A 250 4.36 -4.42 -8.89
N TYR A 251 5.62 -4.08 -8.65
CA TYR A 251 6.13 -3.74 -7.32
C TYR A 251 5.41 -2.53 -6.73
N SER A 252 5.16 -1.51 -7.55
CA SER A 252 4.49 -0.28 -7.11
C SER A 252 3.00 -0.47 -6.80
N VAL A 253 2.28 -1.29 -7.58
CA VAL A 253 0.83 -1.52 -7.43
C VAL A 253 0.53 -2.71 -6.51
N GLY A 254 1.54 -3.54 -6.21
CA GLY A 254 1.45 -4.89 -5.65
C GLY A 254 0.89 -5.09 -4.24
N THR A 255 0.23 -4.10 -3.66
CA THR A 255 -0.32 -4.12 -2.31
C THR A 255 -1.86 -4.18 -2.19
N PRO A 256 -2.67 -4.74 -3.13
CA PRO A 256 -4.12 -4.78 -2.93
C PRO A 256 -4.54 -5.60 -1.71
N ASP A 257 -3.75 -6.61 -1.35
CA ASP A 257 -3.96 -7.51 -0.20
C ASP A 257 -3.96 -6.78 1.14
N CYS A 258 -3.30 -5.61 1.24
CA CYS A 258 -3.31 -4.77 2.45
C CYS A 258 -4.73 -4.44 2.92
N SER A 259 -5.62 -4.16 1.97
CA SER A 259 -7.02 -3.83 2.26
C SER A 259 -7.78 -5.01 2.86
N SER A 260 -7.37 -6.24 2.54
CA SER A 260 -8.00 -7.45 3.08
C SER A 260 -7.70 -7.69 4.55
N HIS A 261 -6.54 -7.26 5.03
CA HIS A 261 -6.19 -7.33 6.44
C HIS A 261 -7.05 -6.40 7.31
N LEU A 262 -7.58 -5.33 6.72
CA LEU A 262 -8.51 -4.39 7.36
C LEU A 262 -9.98 -4.79 7.16
N ALA A 263 -10.27 -5.90 6.48
CA ALA A 263 -11.63 -6.27 6.11
C ALA A 263 -12.52 -6.61 7.31
N GLU A 264 -11.95 -7.04 8.44
CA GLU A 264 -12.73 -7.32 9.66
C GLU A 264 -13.26 -6.05 10.35
N GLU A 265 -12.69 -4.89 10.03
CA GLU A 265 -13.06 -3.60 10.60
C GLU A 265 -14.18 -2.88 9.81
N ILE A 266 -14.71 -3.53 8.76
CA ILE A 266 -15.77 -3.01 7.89
C ILE A 266 -17.15 -3.14 8.59
N PRO A 267 -17.94 -2.04 8.72
CA PRO A 267 -19.35 -2.12 9.07
C PRO A 267 -20.16 -2.72 7.91
N LYS A 268 -21.10 -3.61 8.24
CA LYS A 268 -22.00 -4.30 7.30
C LYS A 268 -22.69 -3.33 6.33
#